data_AF-A0A2A5WFT1-F1
#
_entry.id   AF-A0A2A5WFT1-F1
#
_cell.length_a   1.000
_cell.length_b   1.000
_cell.length_c   1.000
_cell.angle_alpha   90.00
_cell.angle_beta   90.00
_cell.angle_gamma   90.00
#
_symmetry.space_group_name_H-M   'P 1'
#
loop_
_entity.id
_entity.type
_entity.pdbx_description
1 polymer ?
#
loop_
_entity_poly.entity_id
_entity_poly.type
_entity_poly.pdbx_seq_one_letter_code
_entity_poly.pdbx_strand_id
1 'polypeptide(L)'
;MTTNENLRITEVFYSLQGESKTVGKPTVFVRLTGCPLRCQYCDTAYAFEGGEIVSFESLIADVQSYKCKYVTVTGGEPLAQPNCLLLLKMLCDAELNVSLETSGALSIEGVDNRVSVVMDLKTPSSLESDRNDYGNISYLKEKDQVKFVICDRGDYDWAKAKLDQYDLQAKVGEILFSPSFEQLAAADLAQWLLDDALAVRMQLQLHKILWGSEPGR
;
A
#
# COMPACT_ATOMS: atom_id res chain seq x y z
N MET A 1 -24.42 -7.94 18.44
CA MET A 1 -23.29 -7.16 18.98
C MET A 1 -23.19 -5.93 18.10
N THR A 2 -23.39 -4.73 18.64
CA THR A 2 -23.15 -3.49 17.90
C THR A 2 -21.67 -3.45 17.57
N THR A 3 -21.31 -3.69 16.31
CA THR A 3 -19.98 -3.39 15.79
C THR A 3 -19.74 -1.91 16.05
N ASN A 4 -18.80 -1.58 16.92
CA ASN A 4 -18.38 -0.20 17.09
C ASN A 4 -17.81 0.26 15.75
N GLU A 5 -18.52 1.12 15.02
CA GLU A 5 -18.14 1.67 13.71
C GLU A 5 -17.07 2.76 13.86
N ASN A 6 -15.89 2.35 14.33
CA ASN A 6 -14.73 3.21 14.50
C ASN A 6 -13.42 2.49 14.19
N LEU A 7 -12.39 3.30 13.97
CA LEU A 7 -11.00 2.89 13.78
C LEU A 7 -10.09 3.88 14.49
N ARG A 8 -8.86 3.45 14.78
CA ARG A 8 -7.81 4.32 15.27
C ARG A 8 -7.02 4.90 14.09
N ILE A 9 -7.06 6.21 13.95
CA ILE A 9 -6.52 6.95 12.81
C ILE A 9 -5.33 7.78 13.29
N THR A 10 -4.20 7.65 12.59
CA THR A 10 -3.01 8.48 12.82
C THR A 10 -3.16 9.83 12.15
N GLU A 11 -3.61 9.85 10.89
CA GLU A 11 -3.82 11.08 10.13
C GLU A 11 -4.80 10.89 8.97
N VAL A 12 -5.49 11.97 8.61
CA VAL A 12 -6.22 12.12 7.34
C VAL A 12 -5.67 13.36 6.66
N PHE A 13 -5.24 13.23 5.40
CA PHE A 13 -4.65 14.36 4.67
C PHE A 13 -4.92 14.25 3.17
N TYR A 14 -4.76 15.37 2.46
CA TYR A 14 -5.01 15.45 1.03
C TYR A 14 -3.73 15.82 0.29
N SER A 15 -3.33 14.95 -0.64
CA SER A 15 -2.13 15.15 -1.46
C SER A 15 -2.26 14.48 -2.83
N LEU A 16 -1.14 14.30 -3.55
CA LEU A 16 -1.05 13.47 -4.73
C LEU A 16 -0.65 12.05 -4.30
N GLN A 17 -1.28 11.05 -4.92
CA GLN A 17 -0.81 9.68 -4.78
C GLN A 17 0.62 9.60 -5.31
N GLY A 18 1.56 9.25 -4.45
CA GLY A 18 2.99 9.19 -4.77
C GLY A 18 3.41 7.90 -5.46
N GLU A 19 2.55 6.88 -5.41
CA GLU A 19 2.85 5.51 -5.79
C GLU A 19 1.66 4.81 -6.47
N SER A 20 1.81 3.55 -6.86
CA SER A 20 0.78 2.73 -7.51
C SER A 20 0.33 3.24 -8.91
N LYS A 21 -0.72 2.65 -9.46
CA LYS A 21 -1.35 2.99 -10.76
C LYS A 21 -1.96 4.39 -10.79
N THR A 22 -2.28 4.95 -9.63
CA THR A 22 -2.89 6.29 -9.51
C THR A 22 -1.88 7.39 -9.19
N VAL A 23 -0.57 7.12 -9.35
CA VAL A 23 0.49 8.11 -9.15
C VAL A 23 0.20 9.46 -9.84
N GLY A 24 0.39 10.55 -9.11
CA GLY A 24 0.11 11.92 -9.55
C GLY A 24 -1.35 12.37 -9.44
N LYS A 25 -2.29 11.50 -9.07
CA LYS A 25 -3.70 11.90 -8.88
C LYS A 25 -3.93 12.48 -7.49
N PRO A 26 -4.69 13.58 -7.36
CA PRO A 26 -5.15 14.06 -6.05
C PRO A 26 -5.94 12.95 -5.34
N THR A 27 -5.59 12.71 -4.07
CA THR A 27 -6.05 11.58 -3.26
C THR A 27 -6.11 11.98 -1.80
N VAL A 28 -7.20 11.60 -1.12
CA VAL A 28 -7.27 11.69 0.35
C VAL A 28 -6.67 10.42 0.92
N PHE A 29 -5.71 10.57 1.83
CA PHE A 29 -5.10 9.46 2.54
C PHE A 29 -5.75 9.32 3.91
N VAL A 30 -6.17 8.10 4.23
CA VAL A 30 -6.65 7.71 5.56
C VAL A 30 -5.63 6.76 6.14
N ARG A 31 -4.80 7.27 7.06
CA ARG A 31 -3.70 6.52 7.68
C ARG A 31 -4.15 5.90 9.01
N LEU A 32 -4.30 4.59 9.03
CA LEU A 32 -4.63 3.82 10.23
C LEU A 32 -3.39 3.65 11.12
N THR A 33 -3.64 3.54 12.42
CA THR A 33 -2.61 3.30 13.43
C THR A 33 -2.37 1.81 13.67
N GLY A 34 -1.11 1.44 13.90
CA GLY A 34 -0.68 0.10 14.31
C GLY A 34 -0.19 -0.75 13.15
N CYS A 35 0.98 -1.37 13.30
CA CYS A 35 1.54 -2.31 12.34
C CYS A 35 2.16 -3.50 13.09
N PRO A 36 1.93 -4.75 12.68
CA PRO A 36 2.58 -5.91 13.31
C PRO A 36 3.98 -6.21 12.75
N LEU A 37 4.48 -5.38 11.82
CA LEU A 37 5.80 -5.50 11.20
C LEU A 37 6.72 -4.36 11.68
N ARG A 38 8.03 -4.57 11.63
CA ARG A 38 9.10 -3.59 11.90
C ARG A 38 10.11 -3.57 10.76
N CYS A 39 9.59 -3.35 9.55
CA CYS A 39 10.42 -3.31 8.34
C CYS A 39 11.58 -2.32 8.51
N GLN A 40 12.81 -2.72 8.19
CA GLN A 40 13.99 -1.87 8.43
C GLN A 40 13.96 -0.53 7.69
N TYR A 41 13.26 -0.48 6.54
CA TYR A 41 13.14 0.69 5.68
C TYR A 41 11.80 1.44 5.86
N CYS A 42 11.07 1.18 6.95
CA CYS A 42 9.76 1.81 7.18
C CYS A 42 9.89 3.34 7.31
N ASP A 43 9.23 4.07 6.41
CA ASP A 43 9.18 5.54 6.41
C ASP A 43 8.02 6.11 7.25
N THR A 44 7.19 5.24 7.82
CA THR A 44 5.95 5.58 8.53
C THR A 44 5.88 4.98 9.93
N ALA A 45 7.03 4.79 10.58
CA ALA A 45 7.12 4.24 11.94
C ALA A 45 6.33 5.05 12.98
N TYR A 46 6.08 6.34 12.73
CA TYR A 46 5.24 7.20 13.57
C TYR A 46 3.77 6.73 13.62
N ALA A 47 3.31 5.92 12.67
CA ALA A 47 1.97 5.34 12.65
C ALA A 47 1.87 4.03 13.45
N PHE A 48 2.93 3.55 14.11
CA PHE A 48 2.86 2.31 14.92
C PHE A 48 2.05 2.47 16.21
N GLU A 49 1.97 3.67 16.76
CA GLU A 49 1.33 3.97 18.04
C GLU A 49 0.62 5.34 18.00
N GLY A 50 -0.05 5.72 19.09
CA GLY A 50 -0.81 6.97 19.16
C GLY A 50 -2.16 6.88 18.44
N GLY A 51 -2.49 7.90 17.66
CA GLY A 51 -3.73 8.01 16.89
C GLY A 51 -4.98 8.24 17.74
N GLU A 52 -6.05 8.65 17.07
CA GLU A 52 -7.35 8.97 17.68
C GLU A 52 -8.41 7.95 17.24
N ILE A 53 -9.34 7.62 18.12
CA ILE A 53 -10.49 6.78 17.76
C ILE A 53 -11.52 7.67 17.05
N VAL A 54 -11.76 7.39 15.77
CA VAL A 54 -12.65 8.17 14.91
C VAL A 54 -13.82 7.32 14.45
N SER A 55 -15.04 7.85 14.52
CA SER A 55 -16.24 7.18 13.99
C SER A 55 -16.27 7.20 12.47
N PHE A 56 -16.90 6.21 11.85
CA PHE A 56 -17.02 6.14 10.39
C PHE A 56 -17.79 7.31 9.79
N GLU A 57 -18.86 7.74 10.46
CA GLU A 57 -19.62 8.92 10.05
C GLU A 57 -18.72 10.17 9.96
N SER A 58 -17.95 10.45 11.02
CA SER A 58 -17.05 11.61 11.06
C SER A 58 -15.93 11.49 10.03
N LEU A 59 -15.35 10.29 9.88
CA LEU A 59 -14.25 10.05 8.95
C LEU A 59 -14.69 10.21 7.49
N ILE A 60 -15.84 9.65 7.12
CA ILE A 60 -16.35 9.76 5.75
C ILE A 60 -16.73 11.21 5.43
N ALA A 61 -17.34 11.92 6.38
CA ALA A 61 -17.65 13.34 6.23
C ALA A 61 -16.38 14.19 6.00
N ASP A 62 -15.32 13.92 6.78
CA ASP A 62 -14.01 14.59 6.64
C ASP A 62 -13.39 14.30 5.26
N VAL A 63 -13.32 13.02 4.86
CA VAL A 63 -12.81 12.60 3.54
C VAL A 63 -13.58 13.28 2.39
N GLN A 64 -14.91 13.36 2.47
CA GLN A 64 -15.73 14.01 1.44
C GLN A 64 -15.54 15.54 1.40
N SER A 65 -15.12 16.16 2.50
CA SER A 65 -14.91 17.62 2.58
C SER A 65 -13.83 18.12 1.61
N TYR A 66 -12.84 17.26 1.28
CA TYR A 66 -11.78 17.55 0.32
C TYR A 66 -12.23 17.60 -1.15
N LYS A 67 -13.48 17.20 -1.45
CA LYS A 67 -14.04 17.15 -2.82
C LYS A 67 -13.19 16.33 -3.80
N CYS A 68 -12.48 15.33 -3.28
CA CYS A 68 -11.68 14.40 -4.05
C CYS A 68 -12.43 13.09 -4.25
N LYS A 69 -12.25 12.46 -5.41
CA LYS A 69 -12.85 11.16 -5.73
C LYS A 69 -11.96 9.96 -5.38
N TYR A 70 -10.67 10.17 -5.08
CA TYR A 70 -9.74 9.08 -4.75
C TYR A 70 -9.45 9.08 -3.25
N VAL A 71 -9.48 7.88 -2.68
CA VAL A 71 -9.12 7.66 -1.27
C VAL A 71 -8.17 6.48 -1.19
N THR A 72 -7.04 6.65 -0.51
CA THR A 72 -6.14 5.56 -0.16
C THR A 72 -6.24 5.29 1.33
N VAL A 73 -6.68 4.09 1.69
CA VAL A 73 -6.59 3.58 3.07
C VAL A 73 -5.24 2.88 3.22
N THR A 74 -4.44 3.34 4.16
CA THR A 74 -3.05 2.91 4.40
C THR A 74 -2.73 3.01 5.89
N GLY A 75 -1.46 2.86 6.28
CA GLY A 75 -0.91 3.27 7.57
C GLY A 75 0.12 2.31 8.11
N GLY A 76 0.27 2.26 9.43
CA GLY A 76 0.58 0.93 9.94
C GLY A 76 -0.48 -0.05 9.37
N GLU A 77 -0.12 -1.32 9.15
CA GLU A 77 -0.95 -2.30 8.44
C GLU A 77 -2.49 -2.13 8.64
N PRO A 78 -3.23 -1.64 7.62
CA PRO A 78 -4.65 -1.32 7.78
C PRO A 78 -5.49 -2.51 8.24
N LEU A 79 -5.18 -3.70 7.73
CA LEU A 79 -5.91 -4.93 8.03
C LEU A 79 -5.65 -5.45 9.45
N ALA A 80 -4.72 -4.83 10.20
CA ALA A 80 -4.51 -5.13 11.62
C ALA A 80 -5.67 -4.61 12.49
N GLN A 81 -6.48 -3.68 11.99
CA GLN A 81 -7.68 -3.23 12.68
C GLN A 81 -8.93 -3.93 12.12
N PRO A 82 -9.75 -4.57 12.99
CA PRO A 82 -10.82 -5.48 12.56
C PRO A 82 -11.91 -4.80 11.72
N ASN A 83 -12.13 -3.50 11.91
CA ASN A 83 -13.16 -2.77 11.18
C ASN A 83 -12.67 -2.17 9.84
N CYS A 84 -11.42 -2.44 9.42
CA CYS A 84 -10.88 -1.91 8.15
C CYS A 84 -11.73 -2.32 6.94
N LEU A 85 -12.16 -3.59 6.87
CA LEU A 85 -13.00 -4.08 5.77
C LEU A 85 -14.35 -3.33 5.69
N LEU A 86 -14.93 -3.00 6.85
CA LEU A 86 -16.17 -2.23 6.90
C LEU A 86 -15.95 -0.79 6.43
N LEU A 87 -14.87 -0.13 6.86
CA LEU A 87 -14.51 1.21 6.35
C LEU A 87 -14.34 1.22 4.83
N LEU A 88 -13.58 0.26 4.28
CA LEU A 88 -13.34 0.14 2.84
C LEU A 88 -14.66 0.04 2.06
N LYS A 89 -15.58 -0.81 2.54
CA LYS A 89 -16.91 -0.95 1.95
C LYS A 89 -17.69 0.38 2.01
N MET A 90 -17.71 1.05 3.16
CA MET A 90 -18.47 2.30 3.34
C MET A 90 -17.92 3.45 2.48
N LEU A 91 -16.60 3.54 2.30
CA LEU A 91 -15.99 4.50 1.38
C LEU A 91 -16.42 4.22 -0.09
N CYS A 92 -16.50 2.95 -0.49
CA CYS A 92 -17.03 2.60 -1.80
C CYS A 92 -18.53 2.89 -1.94
N ASP A 93 -19.33 2.70 -0.87
CA ASP A 93 -20.75 3.05 -0.85
C ASP A 93 -20.97 4.57 -0.93
N ALA A 94 -19.99 5.36 -0.50
CA ALA A 94 -19.94 6.82 -0.66
C ALA A 94 -19.46 7.27 -2.07
N GLU A 95 -19.43 6.36 -3.05
CA GLU A 95 -19.04 6.61 -4.45
C GLU A 95 -17.60 7.16 -4.62
N LEU A 96 -16.69 6.72 -3.74
CA LEU A 96 -15.26 7.04 -3.81
C LEU A 96 -14.49 5.91 -4.49
N ASN A 97 -13.43 6.26 -5.22
CA ASN A 97 -12.46 5.33 -5.77
C ASN A 97 -11.45 4.97 -4.68
N VAL A 98 -11.61 3.78 -4.10
CA VAL A 98 -10.83 3.36 -2.93
C VAL A 98 -9.66 2.47 -3.35
N SER A 99 -8.47 2.79 -2.86
CA SER A 99 -7.32 1.88 -2.84
C SER A 99 -6.94 1.50 -1.40
N LEU A 100 -6.49 0.26 -1.23
CA LEU A 100 -5.92 -0.27 0.00
C LEU A 100 -4.44 -0.53 -0.21
N GLU A 101 -3.58 0.09 0.59
CA GLU A 101 -2.16 -0.24 0.65
C GLU A 101 -1.89 -1.13 1.87
N THR A 102 -1.44 -2.37 1.63
CA THR A 102 -1.23 -3.39 2.67
C THR A 102 0.11 -4.11 2.47
N SER A 103 0.69 -4.63 3.55
CA SER A 103 1.93 -5.41 3.52
C SER A 103 1.77 -6.84 3.01
N GLY A 104 0.53 -7.33 2.89
CA GLY A 104 0.28 -8.73 2.56
C GLY A 104 0.59 -9.72 3.69
N ALA A 105 0.88 -9.24 4.91
CA ALA A 105 1.09 -10.09 6.08
C ALA A 105 -0.20 -10.52 6.79
N LEU A 106 -1.32 -9.84 6.49
CA LEU A 106 -2.65 -10.18 6.96
C LEU A 106 -3.55 -10.48 5.76
N SER A 107 -4.58 -11.28 5.99
CA SER A 107 -5.44 -11.76 4.91
C SER A 107 -6.21 -10.61 4.25
N ILE A 108 -6.20 -10.56 2.92
CA ILE A 108 -7.02 -9.66 2.11
C ILE A 108 -8.39 -10.28 1.75
N GLU A 109 -8.72 -11.44 2.33
CA GLU A 109 -10.04 -12.04 2.16
C GLU A 109 -11.15 -11.10 2.64
N GLY A 110 -12.24 -11.01 1.88
CA GLY A 110 -13.37 -10.15 2.24
C GLY A 110 -13.19 -8.67 1.91
N VAL A 111 -12.05 -8.25 1.34
CA VAL A 111 -11.91 -6.90 0.77
C VAL A 111 -12.96 -6.70 -0.34
N ASP A 112 -13.73 -5.61 -0.24
CA ASP A 112 -14.79 -5.27 -1.18
C ASP A 112 -14.29 -5.27 -2.64
N ASN A 113 -15.06 -5.88 -3.54
CA ASN A 113 -14.65 -6.03 -4.94
C ASN A 113 -14.49 -4.70 -5.69
N ARG A 114 -14.86 -3.55 -5.14
CA ARG A 114 -14.62 -2.21 -5.70
C ARG A 114 -13.25 -1.64 -5.32
N VAL A 115 -12.64 -2.08 -4.23
CA VAL A 115 -11.35 -1.57 -3.71
C VAL A 115 -10.17 -2.08 -4.53
N SER A 116 -9.29 -1.22 -5.03
CA SER A 116 -8.02 -1.64 -5.66
C SER A 116 -6.99 -1.95 -4.58
N VAL A 117 -6.53 -3.20 -4.51
CA VAL A 117 -5.49 -3.61 -3.56
C VAL A 117 -4.12 -3.32 -4.15
N VAL A 118 -3.26 -2.70 -3.35
CA VAL A 118 -1.83 -2.55 -3.59
C VAL A 118 -1.12 -3.34 -2.49
N MET A 119 -0.73 -4.56 -2.80
CA MET A 119 -0.08 -5.46 -1.85
C MET A 119 1.44 -5.37 -2.01
N ASP A 120 2.11 -4.90 -0.97
CA ASP A 120 3.56 -4.76 -0.93
C ASP A 120 4.22 -6.01 -0.33
N LEU A 121 4.57 -6.97 -1.19
CA LEU A 121 5.25 -8.20 -0.77
C LEU A 121 6.63 -7.86 -0.24
N LYS A 122 6.83 -8.12 1.05
CA LYS A 122 8.03 -7.74 1.77
C LYS A 122 9.22 -8.56 1.30
N THR A 123 10.20 -7.89 0.72
CA THR A 123 11.47 -8.48 0.26
C THR A 123 12.37 -8.85 1.45
N PRO A 124 13.39 -9.71 1.28
CA PRO A 124 14.32 -10.10 2.35
C PRO A 124 14.91 -8.93 3.13
N SER A 125 15.32 -7.85 2.46
CA SER A 125 15.86 -6.67 3.12
C SER A 125 14.81 -5.86 3.90
N SER A 126 13.54 -6.24 3.91
CA SER A 126 12.58 -5.73 4.91
C SER A 126 12.86 -6.27 6.33
N LEU A 127 13.52 -7.42 6.44
CA LEU A 127 13.61 -8.26 7.64
C LEU A 127 12.27 -8.85 8.12
N GLU A 128 11.22 -8.77 7.29
CA GLU A 128 9.86 -9.26 7.60
C GLU A 128 9.29 -10.12 6.45
N SER A 129 10.14 -10.59 5.53
CA SER A 129 9.70 -11.37 4.35
C SER A 129 9.06 -12.72 4.68
N ASP A 130 9.35 -13.25 5.86
CA ASP A 130 8.76 -14.45 6.44
C ASP A 130 7.31 -14.23 6.91
N ARG A 131 6.90 -12.97 7.08
CA ARG A 131 5.53 -12.58 7.45
C ARG A 131 4.57 -12.52 6.28
N ASN A 132 5.05 -12.58 5.04
CA ASN A 132 4.18 -12.56 3.87
C ASN A 132 3.20 -13.75 3.90
N ASP A 133 1.91 -13.46 3.89
CA ASP A 133 0.87 -14.46 3.70
C ASP A 133 0.62 -14.66 2.20
N TYR A 134 1.27 -15.68 1.63
CA TYR A 134 1.12 -16.01 0.21
C TYR A 134 -0.28 -16.51 -0.15
N GLY A 135 -1.12 -16.87 0.82
CA GLY A 135 -2.55 -17.16 0.59
C GLY A 135 -3.27 -15.98 -0.06
N ASN A 136 -2.82 -14.75 0.22
CA ASN A 136 -3.36 -13.53 -0.37
C ASN A 136 -3.30 -13.49 -1.89
N ILE A 137 -2.34 -14.17 -2.51
CA ILE A 137 -2.20 -14.19 -3.98
C ILE A 137 -3.46 -14.76 -4.64
N SER A 138 -4.16 -15.69 -3.98
CA SER A 138 -5.40 -16.28 -4.50
C SER A 138 -6.60 -15.32 -4.50
N TYR A 139 -6.54 -14.24 -3.71
CA TYR A 139 -7.59 -13.24 -3.59
C TYR A 139 -7.36 -12.00 -4.48
N LEU A 140 -6.15 -11.85 -5.02
CA LEU A 140 -5.80 -10.77 -5.94
C LEU A 140 -6.55 -10.89 -7.26
N LYS A 141 -6.80 -9.74 -7.88
CA LYS A 141 -7.58 -9.60 -9.12
C LYS A 141 -6.81 -8.75 -10.13
N GLU A 142 -7.24 -8.79 -11.39
CA GLU A 142 -6.63 -8.02 -12.49
C GLU A 142 -6.57 -6.49 -12.26
N LYS A 143 -7.39 -5.94 -11.36
CA LYS A 143 -7.37 -4.51 -11.04
C LYS A 143 -6.39 -4.15 -9.92
N ASP A 144 -5.86 -5.15 -9.24
CA ASP A 144 -4.96 -5.01 -8.10
C ASP A 144 -3.51 -4.92 -8.59
N GLN A 145 -2.61 -4.67 -7.64
CA GLN A 145 -1.22 -4.38 -7.89
C GLN A 145 -0.38 -5.12 -6.86
N VAL A 146 0.73 -5.71 -7.29
CA VAL A 146 1.75 -6.23 -6.38
C VAL A 146 2.97 -5.33 -6.47
N LYS A 147 3.43 -4.85 -5.31
CA LYS A 147 4.60 -3.99 -5.18
C LYS A 147 5.72 -4.74 -4.46
N PHE A 148 6.95 -4.44 -4.86
CA PHE A 148 8.17 -4.84 -4.18
C PHE A 148 9.03 -3.59 -3.96
N VAL A 149 9.38 -3.32 -2.71
CA VAL A 149 10.44 -2.35 -2.38
C VAL A 149 11.79 -3.06 -2.50
N ILE A 150 12.66 -2.58 -3.39
CA ILE A 150 13.95 -3.18 -3.71
C ILE A 150 15.06 -2.36 -3.04
N CYS A 151 15.74 -2.96 -2.06
CA CYS A 151 16.87 -2.33 -1.39
C CYS A 151 18.22 -2.61 -2.06
N ASP A 152 18.35 -3.76 -2.70
CA ASP A 152 19.60 -4.24 -3.27
C ASP A 152 19.34 -5.27 -4.40
N ARG A 153 20.42 -5.84 -4.94
CA ARG A 153 20.33 -6.85 -6.01
C ARG A 153 19.72 -8.17 -5.53
N GLY A 154 19.89 -8.53 -4.26
CA GLY A 154 19.32 -9.75 -3.69
C GLY A 154 17.79 -9.66 -3.62
N ASP A 155 17.26 -8.52 -3.19
CA ASP A 155 15.81 -8.23 -3.24
C ASP A 155 15.26 -8.32 -4.67
N TYR A 156 15.99 -7.76 -5.64
CA TYR A 156 15.61 -7.77 -7.05
C TYR A 156 15.51 -9.20 -7.61
N ASP A 157 16.56 -10.01 -7.42
CA ASP A 157 16.59 -11.39 -7.90
C ASP A 157 15.55 -12.25 -7.17
N TRP A 158 15.33 -12.00 -5.88
CA TRP A 158 14.26 -12.63 -5.09
C TRP A 158 12.87 -12.27 -5.64
N ALA A 159 12.62 -10.99 -5.91
CA ALA A 159 11.34 -10.52 -6.42
C ALA A 159 11.02 -11.16 -7.78
N LYS A 160 12.00 -11.23 -8.69
CA LYS A 160 11.88 -11.97 -9.97
C LYS A 160 11.45 -13.42 -9.77
N ALA A 161 12.13 -14.14 -8.87
CA ALA A 161 11.79 -15.52 -8.57
C ALA A 161 10.35 -15.67 -8.04
N LYS A 162 9.83 -14.67 -7.31
CA LYS A 162 8.44 -14.64 -6.84
C LYS A 162 7.43 -14.35 -7.94
N LEU A 163 7.78 -13.52 -8.92
CA LEU A 163 6.94 -13.31 -10.10
C LEU A 163 6.67 -14.64 -10.80
N ASP A 164 7.74 -15.40 -11.05
CA ASP A 164 7.67 -16.69 -11.73
C ASP A 164 6.98 -17.75 -10.88
N GLN A 165 7.35 -17.84 -9.59
CA GLN A 165 6.79 -18.84 -8.67
C GLN A 165 5.27 -18.76 -8.56
N TYR A 166 4.71 -17.55 -8.61
CA TYR A 166 3.28 -17.31 -8.38
C TYR A 166 2.52 -16.83 -9.62
N ASP A 167 3.19 -16.79 -10.78
CA ASP A 167 2.63 -16.31 -12.05
C ASP A 167 1.91 -14.96 -11.88
N LEU A 168 2.55 -14.03 -11.17
CA LEU A 168 1.91 -12.79 -10.74
C LEU A 168 1.42 -11.94 -11.91
N GLN A 169 2.09 -12.03 -13.07
CA GLN A 169 1.69 -11.32 -14.28
C GLN A 169 0.29 -11.72 -14.77
N ALA A 170 -0.09 -12.98 -14.56
CA ALA A 170 -1.42 -13.47 -14.93
C ALA A 170 -2.48 -13.17 -13.85
N LYS A 171 -2.09 -12.65 -12.68
CA LYS A 171 -3.00 -12.42 -11.53
C LYS A 171 -3.40 -10.97 -11.36
N VAL A 172 -2.47 -10.06 -11.56
CA VAL A 172 -2.66 -8.63 -11.27
C VAL A 172 -2.41 -7.77 -12.49
N GLY A 173 -3.01 -6.59 -12.51
CA GLY A 173 -2.89 -5.67 -13.65
C GLY A 173 -1.59 -4.89 -13.66
N GLU A 174 -0.84 -4.89 -12.56
CA GLU A 174 0.42 -4.17 -12.45
C GLU A 174 1.34 -4.83 -11.42
N ILE A 175 2.62 -4.96 -11.79
CA ILE A 175 3.70 -5.34 -10.89
C ILE A 175 4.66 -4.17 -10.81
N LEU A 176 4.96 -3.75 -9.59
CA LEU A 176 5.69 -2.52 -9.27
C LEU A 176 7.00 -2.84 -8.59
N PHE A 177 8.11 -2.43 -9.19
CA PHE A 177 9.43 -2.47 -8.55
C PHE A 177 9.79 -1.05 -8.16
N SER A 178 9.91 -0.79 -6.86
CA SER A 178 10.22 0.54 -6.33
C SER A 178 11.57 0.51 -5.62
N PRO A 179 12.53 1.39 -5.98
CA PRO A 179 13.80 1.42 -5.27
C PRO A 179 13.58 2.01 -3.87
N SER A 180 14.19 1.39 -2.86
CA SER A 180 14.25 1.98 -1.53
C SER A 180 14.97 3.32 -1.59
N PHE A 181 14.28 4.39 -1.20
CA PHE A 181 14.66 5.78 -1.50
C PHE A 181 16.11 6.15 -1.13
N GLU A 182 16.61 5.66 0.00
CA GLU A 182 17.95 5.98 0.50
C GLU A 182 18.99 4.86 0.23
N GLN A 183 18.55 3.66 -0.16
CA GLN A 183 19.40 2.48 -0.21
C GLN A 183 19.77 2.06 -1.64
N LEU A 184 18.89 2.32 -2.61
CA LEU A 184 19.11 1.94 -4.01
C LEU A 184 18.97 3.14 -4.93
N ALA A 185 20.01 3.43 -5.71
CA ALA A 185 19.91 4.44 -6.75
C ALA A 185 18.88 4.00 -7.80
N ALA A 186 17.95 4.88 -8.12
CA ALA A 186 16.90 4.61 -9.12
C ALA A 186 17.47 4.16 -10.47
N ALA A 187 18.61 4.74 -10.89
CA ALA A 187 19.26 4.38 -12.14
C ALA A 187 19.75 2.92 -12.16
N ASP A 188 20.20 2.39 -11.03
CA ASP A 188 20.68 1.01 -10.94
C ASP A 188 19.51 0.02 -11.11
N LEU A 189 18.38 0.26 -10.43
CA LEU A 189 17.18 -0.55 -10.60
C LEU A 189 16.65 -0.47 -12.04
N ALA A 190 16.64 0.74 -12.63
CA ALA A 190 16.25 0.92 -14.03
C ALA A 190 17.14 0.11 -14.97
N GLN A 191 18.46 0.13 -14.77
CA GLN A 191 19.39 -0.62 -15.59
C GLN A 191 19.17 -2.14 -15.45
N TRP A 192 18.96 -2.65 -14.24
CA TRP A 192 18.70 -4.08 -14.04
C TRP A 192 17.43 -4.54 -14.77
N LEU A 193 16.37 -3.74 -14.72
CA LEU A 193 15.12 -4.03 -15.42
C LEU A 193 15.30 -4.05 -16.95
N LEU A 194 16.08 -3.13 -17.50
CA LEU A 194 16.40 -3.07 -18.93
C LEU A 194 17.27 -4.26 -19.36
N ASP A 195 18.28 -4.60 -18.57
CA ASP A 195 19.21 -5.70 -18.86
C ASP A 195 18.47 -7.06 -18.91
N ASP A 196 17.51 -7.26 -18.01
CA ASP A 196 16.72 -8.48 -17.94
C ASP A 196 15.47 -8.48 -18.83
N ALA A 197 15.16 -7.36 -19.48
CA ALA A 197 13.90 -7.13 -20.21
C ALA A 197 12.66 -7.52 -19.39
N LEU A 198 12.68 -7.22 -18.09
CA LEU A 198 11.65 -7.66 -17.16
C LEU A 198 10.34 -6.89 -17.39
N ALA A 199 9.24 -7.61 -17.61
CA ALA A 199 7.93 -7.02 -17.91
C ALA A 199 7.21 -6.49 -16.65
N VAL A 200 7.84 -5.56 -15.93
CA VAL A 200 7.28 -4.89 -14.75
C VAL A 200 7.43 -3.38 -14.87
N ARG A 201 6.66 -2.63 -14.09
CA ARG A 201 6.80 -1.16 -14.05
C ARG A 201 7.69 -0.75 -12.91
N MET A 202 8.78 -0.04 -13.24
CA MET A 202 9.53 0.70 -12.25
C MET A 202 8.70 1.88 -11.74
N GLN A 203 8.74 2.13 -10.43
CA GLN A 203 8.04 3.27 -9.84
C GLN A 203 8.89 3.97 -8.79
N LEU A 204 9.05 5.29 -8.98
CA LEU A 204 9.63 6.17 -7.97
C LEU A 204 8.57 6.65 -6.99
N GLN A 205 9.00 6.94 -5.76
CA GLN A 205 8.14 7.56 -4.75
C GLN A 205 8.02 9.06 -5.06
N LEU A 206 7.03 9.44 -5.87
CA LEU A 206 6.86 10.82 -6.36
C LEU A 206 6.74 11.83 -5.20
N HIS A 207 6.07 11.43 -4.10
CA HIS A 207 5.92 12.29 -2.93
C HIS A 207 7.28 12.68 -2.31
N LYS A 208 8.27 11.78 -2.29
CA LYS A 208 9.61 12.08 -1.79
C LYS A 208 10.39 13.03 -2.69
N ILE A 209 10.12 13.01 -3.99
CA ILE A 209 10.71 13.95 -4.95
C ILE A 209 10.14 15.36 -4.75
N LEU A 210 8.84 15.47 -4.45
CA LEU A 210 8.14 16.74 -4.31
C LEU A 210 8.32 17.38 -2.93
N TRP A 211 8.27 16.57 -1.87
CA TRP A 211 8.18 17.04 -0.48
C TRP A 211 9.22 16.41 0.46
N GLY A 212 10.11 15.54 -0.04
CA GLY A 212 11.02 14.78 0.81
C GLY A 212 10.28 13.82 1.75
N SER A 213 10.80 13.65 2.96
CA SER A 213 10.20 12.76 3.97
C SER A 213 9.20 13.50 4.90
N GLU A 214 8.57 14.59 4.42
CA GLU A 214 7.57 15.35 5.19
C GLU A 214 6.29 14.52 5.39
N PRO A 215 5.85 14.26 6.64
CA PRO A 215 4.57 13.59 6.90
C PRO A 215 3.38 14.43 6.44
N GLY A 216 2.28 13.77 6.04
CA GLY A 216 1.04 14.44 5.64
C GLY A 216 1.13 15.22 4.31
N ARG A 217 2.12 14.90 3.48
CA ARG A 217 2.34 15.49 2.14
C ARG A 217 2.41 14.43 1.06
#